data_AF-A0A8J8MCS3-F1
#
_entry.id   AF-A0A8J8MCS3-F1
#
_cell.length_a   1.000
_cell.length_b   1.000
_cell.length_c   1.000
_cell.angle_alpha   90.00
_cell.angle_beta   90.00
_cell.angle_gamma   90.00
#
_symmetry.space_group_name_H-M   'P 1'
#
loop_
_entity.id
_entity.type
_entity.pdbx_description
1 polymer ?
#
loop_
_entity_poly.entity_id
_entity_poly.type
_entity_poly.pdbx_seq_one_letter_code
_entity_poly.pdbx_strand_id
1 'polypeptide(L)'
;MKRFICILLTMTIGLFTLVGCGGKDKDITIDISALAGDLTSKIEFQDDLTKIEGNSIESIYQIDYAVSSEVYVSSGATAEEVAVFELKDETEADNAYKAAGERIDAQKQAFESYVPEEMEKLDNAVVKKVGKYVIVCVANDNTAEDIIGTYTD
;
A
#
# COMPACT_ATOMS: atom_id res chain seq x y z
N MET A 1 -1.55 41.99 59.89
CA MET A 1 -0.58 42.47 58.87
C MET A 1 0.06 41.21 58.27
N LYS A 2 0.06 40.86 56.99
CA LYS A 2 -0.21 41.49 55.68
C LYS A 2 -0.90 40.43 54.79
N ARG A 3 -1.65 40.92 53.79
CA ARG A 3 -2.41 40.15 52.79
C ARG A 3 -1.52 39.83 51.59
N PHE A 4 -1.57 38.62 51.03
CA PHE A 4 -1.26 38.30 49.61
C PHE A 4 -2.01 36.98 49.28
N ILE A 5 -3.15 37.01 48.59
CA ILE A 5 -3.35 36.99 47.12
C ILE A 5 -3.17 35.59 46.52
N CYS A 6 -4.31 35.05 46.08
CA CYS A 6 -4.61 34.27 44.87
C CYS A 6 -3.58 33.26 44.33
N ILE A 7 -4.02 32.01 44.09
CA ILE A 7 -4.31 31.49 42.74
C ILE A 7 -4.97 30.09 42.86
N LEU A 8 -6.19 30.00 42.32
CA LEU A 8 -6.90 28.79 41.90
C LEU A 8 -6.08 28.06 40.82
N LEU A 9 -6.13 26.73 40.72
CA LEU A 9 -6.89 26.04 39.67
C LEU A 9 -6.65 24.51 39.73
N THR A 10 -7.76 23.80 39.66
CA THR A 10 -7.96 22.35 39.67
C THR A 10 -7.16 21.60 38.59
N MET A 11 -6.43 20.57 39.02
CA MET A 11 -5.76 19.59 38.17
C MET A 11 -6.80 18.62 37.58
N THR A 12 -7.36 19.00 36.43
CA THR A 12 -8.28 18.16 35.65
C THR A 12 -7.51 17.03 34.98
N ILE A 13 -7.96 15.81 35.27
CA ILE A 13 -7.58 14.55 34.62
C ILE A 13 -7.89 14.69 33.12
N GLY A 14 -6.83 14.79 32.32
CA GLY A 14 -6.90 14.74 30.86
C GLY A 14 -7.23 13.33 30.42
N LEU A 15 -8.51 13.09 30.16
CA LEU A 15 -8.99 11.94 29.41
C LEU A 15 -8.41 12.06 27.99
N PHE A 16 -7.43 11.22 27.66
CA PHE A 16 -6.99 11.03 26.27
C PHE A 16 -8.15 10.38 25.51
N THR A 17 -9.05 11.21 24.97
CA THR A 17 -9.88 10.77 23.86
C THR A 17 -8.94 10.61 22.68
N LEU A 18 -8.50 9.37 22.42
CA LEU A 18 -8.11 9.00 21.06
C LEU A 18 -9.33 9.32 20.19
N VAL A 19 -9.26 10.44 19.49
CA VAL A 19 -10.09 10.67 18.31
C VAL A 19 -9.61 9.63 17.32
N GLY A 20 -10.25 8.46 17.38
CA GLY A 20 -10.21 7.51 16.29
C GLY A 20 -10.70 8.27 15.07
N CYS A 21 -9.80 8.55 14.14
CA CYS A 21 -10.16 8.87 12.78
C CYS A 21 -10.67 7.57 12.14
N GLY A 22 -11.77 7.05 12.69
CA GLY A 22 -12.63 6.08 12.02
C GLY A 22 -13.27 6.84 10.89
N GLY A 23 -12.55 6.90 9.76
CA GLY A 23 -13.18 7.07 8.48
C GLY A 23 -14.37 6.12 8.47
N LYS A 24 -15.56 6.63 8.14
CA LYS A 24 -16.74 5.79 8.03
C LYS A 24 -16.38 4.70 7.04
N ASP A 25 -16.27 3.45 7.51
CA ASP A 25 -16.09 2.29 6.66
C ASP A 25 -17.19 2.31 5.60
N LYS A 26 -16.87 2.80 4.41
CA LYS A 26 -17.57 2.35 3.22
C LYS A 26 -17.26 0.87 3.19
N ASP A 27 -18.28 0.03 3.33
CA ASP A 27 -18.17 -1.42 3.15
C ASP A 27 -17.85 -1.66 1.66
N ILE A 28 -16.60 -1.42 1.30
CA ILE A 28 -16.09 -1.49 -0.05
C ILE A 28 -15.58 -2.91 -0.25
N THR A 29 -16.11 -3.56 -1.28
CA THR A 29 -15.66 -4.88 -1.70
C THR A 29 -14.99 -4.72 -3.05
N ILE A 30 -13.70 -5.00 -3.11
CA ILE A 30 -12.91 -4.94 -4.33
C ILE A 30 -12.81 -6.37 -4.88
N ASP A 31 -13.20 -6.56 -6.15
CA ASP A 31 -12.86 -7.77 -6.90
C ASP A 31 -11.39 -7.68 -7.30
N ILE A 32 -10.52 -8.32 -6.50
CA ILE A 32 -9.06 -8.20 -6.67
C ILE A 32 -8.58 -8.81 -7.98
N SER A 33 -9.24 -9.86 -8.48
CA SER A 33 -8.90 -10.50 -9.75
C SER A 33 -9.30 -9.62 -10.94
N ALA A 34 -10.45 -8.96 -10.87
CA ALA A 34 -10.84 -7.98 -11.88
C ALA A 34 -9.91 -6.76 -11.87
N LEU A 35 -9.59 -6.21 -10.69
CA LEU A 35 -8.68 -5.07 -10.57
C LEU A 35 -7.27 -5.41 -11.09
N ALA A 36 -6.70 -6.53 -10.68
CA ALA A 36 -5.38 -6.96 -11.17
C ALA A 36 -5.40 -7.26 -12.68
N GLY A 37 -6.49 -7.86 -13.19
CA GLY A 37 -6.69 -8.06 -14.62
C GLY A 37 -6.76 -6.76 -15.41
N ASP A 38 -7.46 -5.76 -14.91
CA ASP A 38 -7.53 -4.43 -15.52
C ASP A 38 -6.18 -3.72 -15.49
N LEU A 39 -5.46 -3.75 -14.35
CA LEU A 39 -4.12 -3.19 -14.24
C LEU A 39 -3.16 -3.86 -15.22
N THR A 40 -3.14 -5.19 -15.29
CA THR A 40 -2.21 -5.94 -16.17
C THR A 40 -2.57 -5.85 -17.65
N SER A 41 -3.81 -5.54 -18.02
CA SER A 41 -4.24 -5.49 -19.44
C SER A 41 -4.38 -4.09 -20.02
N LYS A 42 -4.61 -3.06 -19.19
CA LYS A 42 -4.81 -1.68 -19.63
C LYS A 42 -3.55 -0.82 -19.51
N ILE A 43 -2.58 -1.24 -18.68
CA ILE A 43 -1.30 -0.58 -18.52
C ILE A 43 -0.27 -1.25 -19.44
N GLU A 44 0.56 -0.44 -20.10
CA GLU A 44 1.69 -0.93 -20.87
C GLU A 44 2.89 -1.17 -19.95
N PHE A 45 3.41 -2.40 -19.98
CA PHE A 45 4.63 -2.81 -19.30
C PHE A 45 5.73 -3.08 -20.32
N GLN A 46 6.97 -2.78 -19.96
CA GLN A 46 8.14 -3.06 -20.78
C GLN A 46 8.46 -4.56 -20.81
N ASP A 47 8.22 -5.26 -19.71
CA ASP A 47 8.42 -6.71 -19.57
C ASP A 47 7.10 -7.46 -19.41
N ASP A 48 7.12 -8.75 -19.74
CA ASP A 48 5.99 -9.64 -19.48
C ASP A 48 5.85 -9.86 -17.96
N LEU A 49 4.65 -9.64 -17.43
CA LEU A 49 4.37 -9.94 -16.04
C LEU A 49 3.91 -11.38 -15.85
N THR A 50 4.51 -12.08 -14.90
CA THR A 50 4.17 -13.45 -14.52
C THR A 50 3.50 -13.48 -13.16
N LYS A 51 2.38 -14.19 -13.06
CA LYS A 51 1.68 -14.41 -11.78
C LYS A 51 2.56 -15.25 -10.84
N ILE A 52 2.68 -14.81 -9.60
CA ILE A 52 3.35 -15.54 -8.51
C ILE A 52 2.37 -15.80 -7.37
N GLU A 53 2.66 -16.82 -6.55
CA GLU A 53 1.78 -17.29 -5.49
C GLU A 53 2.59 -17.78 -4.28
N GLY A 54 1.94 -17.87 -3.11
CA GLY A 54 2.48 -18.50 -1.91
C GLY A 54 3.85 -17.96 -1.49
N ASN A 55 4.83 -18.85 -1.30
CA ASN A 55 6.16 -18.52 -0.78
C ASN A 55 6.91 -17.46 -1.59
N SER A 56 6.63 -17.31 -2.90
CA SER A 56 7.25 -16.27 -3.71
C SER A 56 6.78 -14.87 -3.31
N ILE A 57 5.49 -14.74 -2.96
CA ILE A 57 4.93 -13.49 -2.43
C ILE A 57 5.52 -13.20 -1.05
N GLU A 58 5.53 -14.19 -0.15
CA GLU A 58 6.14 -14.05 1.18
C GLU A 58 7.59 -13.61 1.09
N SER A 59 8.37 -14.16 0.15
CA SER A 59 9.79 -13.85 0.01
C SER A 59 10.08 -12.39 -0.36
N ILE A 60 9.19 -11.75 -1.13
CA ILE A 60 9.42 -10.39 -1.65
C ILE A 60 8.61 -9.32 -0.91
N TYR A 61 7.42 -9.67 -0.41
CA TYR A 61 6.53 -8.76 0.32
C TYR A 61 6.52 -9.01 1.82
N GLN A 62 7.00 -10.16 2.32
CA GLN A 62 6.84 -10.56 3.73
C GLN A 62 5.36 -10.61 4.16
N ILE A 63 4.47 -10.95 3.24
CA ILE A 63 3.03 -11.11 3.45
C ILE A 63 2.65 -12.57 3.17
N ASP A 64 2.42 -13.35 4.23
CA ASP A 64 1.91 -14.73 4.20
C ASP A 64 0.48 -14.84 4.77
N TYR A 65 -0.06 -13.72 5.26
CA TYR A 65 -1.34 -13.64 5.99
C TYR A 65 -2.49 -13.05 5.17
N ALA A 66 -2.29 -12.77 3.88
CA ALA A 66 -3.36 -12.28 3.02
C ALA A 66 -4.48 -13.33 2.91
N VAL A 67 -5.74 -12.86 2.95
CA VAL A 67 -6.92 -13.70 2.70
C VAL A 67 -6.94 -14.16 1.25
N SER A 68 -6.59 -13.25 0.34
CA SER A 68 -6.42 -13.53 -1.08
C SER A 68 -5.44 -12.52 -1.69
N SER A 69 -4.79 -12.89 -2.79
CA SER A 69 -3.82 -12.03 -3.47
C SER A 69 -3.74 -12.30 -4.96
N GLU A 70 -3.54 -11.24 -5.73
CA GLU A 70 -3.23 -11.27 -7.14
C GLU A 70 -1.91 -10.51 -7.35
N VAL A 71 -0.82 -11.26 -7.59
CA VAL A 71 0.53 -10.69 -7.68
C VAL A 71 1.20 -11.13 -8.97
N TYR A 72 1.66 -10.14 -9.73
CA TYR A 72 2.30 -10.29 -11.03
C TYR A 72 3.59 -9.49 -11.02
N VAL A 73 4.70 -10.13 -11.38
CA VAL A 73 6.03 -9.51 -11.37
C VAL A 73 6.72 -9.73 -12.71
N SER A 74 7.58 -8.80 -13.10
CA SER A 74 8.45 -8.93 -14.28
C SER A 74 9.44 -10.09 -14.13
N SER A 75 10.28 -10.31 -15.15
CA SER A 75 11.40 -11.26 -15.08
C SER A 75 12.49 -10.89 -14.06
N GLY A 76 12.43 -9.69 -13.48
CA GLY A 76 13.49 -9.08 -12.68
C GLY A 76 14.46 -8.23 -13.50
N ALA A 77 14.30 -8.15 -14.82
CA ALA A 77 15.02 -7.20 -15.67
C ALA A 77 14.50 -5.76 -15.52
N THR A 78 13.20 -5.61 -15.21
CA THR A 78 12.54 -4.34 -14.87
C THR A 78 11.98 -4.41 -13.44
N ALA A 79 11.66 -3.28 -12.84
CA ALA A 79 11.04 -3.20 -11.51
C ALA A 79 9.51 -3.39 -11.52
N GLU A 80 8.94 -3.69 -12.69
CA GLU A 80 7.50 -3.68 -12.95
C GLU A 80 6.77 -4.79 -12.19
N GLU A 81 5.69 -4.40 -11.52
CA GLU A 81 4.85 -5.31 -10.75
C GLU A 81 3.43 -4.78 -10.56
N VAL A 82 2.48 -5.69 -10.39
CA VAL A 82 1.12 -5.44 -9.92
C VAL A 82 0.86 -6.37 -8.76
N ALA A 83 0.46 -5.84 -7.60
CA ALA A 83 0.06 -6.64 -6.46
C ALA A 83 -1.24 -6.10 -5.86
N VAL A 84 -2.23 -6.96 -5.68
CA VAL A 84 -3.49 -6.64 -5.00
C VAL A 84 -3.70 -7.65 -3.88
N PHE A 85 -3.77 -7.17 -2.65
CA PHE A 85 -3.98 -7.97 -1.45
C PHE A 85 -5.34 -7.67 -0.84
N GLU A 86 -6.08 -8.72 -0.51
CA GLU A 86 -7.21 -8.66 0.43
C GLU A 86 -6.74 -9.19 1.79
N LEU A 87 -6.91 -8.39 2.84
CA LEU A 87 -6.49 -8.71 4.20
C LEU A 87 -7.71 -8.98 5.08
N LYS A 88 -7.49 -9.56 6.27
CA LYS A 88 -8.59 -9.89 7.18
C LYS A 88 -9.34 -8.64 7.66
N ASP A 89 -8.60 -7.57 7.95
CA ASP A 89 -9.11 -6.32 8.49
C ASP A 89 -8.15 -5.15 8.18
N GLU A 90 -8.53 -3.94 8.58
CA GLU A 90 -7.71 -2.74 8.37
C GLU A 90 -6.36 -2.78 9.11
N THR A 91 -6.26 -3.51 10.22
CA THR A 91 -5.01 -3.60 10.99
C THR A 91 -3.98 -4.44 10.23
N GLU A 92 -4.40 -5.56 9.64
CA GLU A 92 -3.53 -6.32 8.75
C GLU A 92 -3.23 -5.56 7.46
N ALA A 93 -4.18 -4.78 6.94
CA ALA A 93 -3.92 -3.91 5.77
C ALA A 93 -2.89 -2.81 6.07
N ASP A 94 -2.84 -2.25 7.28
CA ASP A 94 -1.79 -1.31 7.68
C ASP A 94 -0.39 -1.96 7.68
N ASN A 95 -0.29 -3.21 8.17
CA ASN A 95 0.96 -3.96 8.15
C ASN A 95 1.39 -4.29 6.72
N ALA A 96 0.45 -4.74 5.89
CA ALA A 96 0.69 -5.05 4.48
C ALA A 96 1.09 -3.79 3.68
N TYR A 97 0.48 -2.63 3.98
CA TYR A 97 0.81 -1.36 3.34
C TYR A 97 2.25 -0.93 3.65
N LYS A 98 2.69 -1.09 4.91
CA LYS A 98 4.08 -0.85 5.30
C LYS A 98 5.04 -1.80 4.58
N ALA A 99 4.70 -3.09 4.51
CA ALA A 99 5.53 -4.09 3.84
C ALA A 99 5.63 -3.85 2.32
N ALA A 100 4.54 -3.38 1.69
CA ALA A 100 4.55 -2.95 0.30
C ALA A 100 5.47 -1.73 0.07
N GLY A 101 5.48 -0.76 0.99
CA GLY A 101 6.45 0.34 0.95
C GLY A 101 7.90 -0.15 1.05
N GLU A 102 8.18 -1.08 1.97
CA GLU A 102 9.51 -1.69 2.13
C GLU A 102 9.94 -2.47 0.88
N ARG A 103 9.01 -3.11 0.17
CA ARG A 103 9.25 -3.75 -1.14
C ARG A 103 9.72 -2.73 -2.18
N ILE A 104 9.04 -1.58 -2.29
CA ILE A 104 9.43 -0.50 -3.22
C ILE A 104 10.82 0.05 -2.86
N ASP A 105 11.08 0.31 -1.58
CA ASP A 105 12.38 0.79 -1.13
C ASP A 105 13.52 -0.21 -1.39
N ALA A 106 13.25 -1.50 -1.23
CA ALA A 106 14.21 -2.56 -1.57
C ALA A 106 14.48 -2.62 -3.09
N GLN A 107 13.45 -2.43 -3.93
CA GLN A 107 13.64 -2.32 -5.39
C GLN A 107 14.50 -1.12 -5.76
N LYS A 108 14.25 0.04 -5.15
CA LYS A 108 15.06 1.26 -5.38
C LYS A 108 16.54 1.00 -5.09
N GLN A 109 16.84 0.39 -3.94
CA GLN A 109 18.22 0.05 -3.58
C GLN A 109 18.87 -0.94 -4.56
N ALA A 110 18.09 -1.90 -5.07
CA ALA A 110 18.58 -2.90 -6.02
C ALA A 110 18.86 -2.30 -7.41
N PHE A 111 18.01 -1.39 -7.88
CA PHE A 111 18.09 -0.83 -9.24
C PHE A 111 18.90 0.46 -9.35
N GLU A 112 19.02 1.28 -8.29
CA GLU A 112 19.69 2.59 -8.33
C GLU A 112 21.12 2.52 -8.92
N SER A 113 21.87 1.47 -8.59
CA SER A 113 23.24 1.28 -9.08
C SER A 113 23.34 0.45 -10.37
N TYR A 114 22.26 -0.19 -10.81
CA TYR A 114 22.29 -1.21 -11.87
C TYR A 114 21.50 -0.83 -13.14
N VAL A 115 20.27 -0.33 -12.98
CA VAL A 115 19.42 0.15 -14.09
C VAL A 115 18.71 1.43 -13.63
N PRO A 116 19.39 2.59 -13.71
CA PRO A 116 18.85 3.86 -13.24
C PRO A 116 17.51 4.24 -13.91
N GLU A 117 17.24 3.74 -15.11
CA GLU A 117 15.99 3.95 -15.83
C GLU A 117 14.76 3.40 -15.07
N GLU A 118 14.92 2.37 -14.23
CA GLU A 118 13.83 1.82 -13.42
C GLU A 118 13.46 2.71 -12.23
N MET A 119 14.34 3.65 -11.84
CA MET A 119 14.10 4.52 -10.70
C MET A 119 12.90 5.45 -10.91
N GLU A 120 12.68 5.92 -12.14
CA GLU A 120 11.52 6.75 -12.46
C GLU A 120 10.20 6.00 -12.23
N LYS A 121 10.12 4.72 -12.62
CA LYS A 121 8.95 3.87 -12.35
C LYS A 121 8.74 3.68 -10.85
N LEU A 122 9.82 3.44 -10.11
CA LEU A 122 9.79 3.21 -8.66
C LEU A 122 9.47 4.46 -7.85
N ASP A 123 9.88 5.64 -8.32
CA ASP A 123 9.53 6.92 -7.71
C ASP A 123 8.07 7.30 -7.93
N ASN A 124 7.49 6.83 -9.03
CA ASN A 124 6.07 6.99 -9.35
C ASN A 124 5.22 5.76 -8.99
N ALA A 125 5.78 4.80 -8.24
CA ALA A 125 5.08 3.59 -7.85
C ALA A 125 3.80 3.93 -7.06
N VAL A 126 2.67 3.39 -7.49
CA VAL A 126 1.41 3.53 -6.76
C VAL A 126 1.38 2.48 -5.66
N VAL A 127 1.34 2.94 -4.40
CA VAL A 127 1.08 2.09 -3.23
C VAL A 127 -0.11 2.68 -2.49
N LYS A 128 -1.26 1.99 -2.52
CA LYS A 128 -2.54 2.49 -2.00
C LYS A 128 -3.19 1.50 -1.05
N LYS A 129 -3.65 1.98 0.10
CA LYS A 129 -4.51 1.23 1.03
C LYS A 129 -5.95 1.72 0.91
N VAL A 130 -6.90 0.80 0.79
CA VAL A 130 -8.35 1.10 0.80
C VAL A 130 -9.05 0.07 1.68
N GLY A 131 -9.50 0.48 2.87
CA GLY A 131 -10.05 -0.44 3.86
C GLY A 131 -9.09 -1.60 4.17
N LYS A 132 -9.57 -2.83 3.96
CA LYS A 132 -8.81 -4.08 4.12
C LYS A 132 -7.97 -4.48 2.90
N TYR A 133 -7.77 -3.58 1.92
CA TYR A 133 -7.04 -3.89 0.68
C TYR A 133 -5.76 -3.06 0.55
N VAL A 134 -4.73 -3.67 -0.03
CA VAL A 134 -3.48 -3.00 -0.42
C VAL A 134 -3.21 -3.26 -1.89
N ILE A 135 -2.91 -2.20 -2.63
CA ILE A 135 -2.67 -2.22 -4.07
C ILE A 135 -1.29 -1.62 -4.35
N VAL A 136 -0.50 -2.32 -5.17
CA VAL A 136 0.79 -1.88 -5.69
C VAL A 136 0.75 -1.95 -7.21
N CYS A 137 1.22 -0.89 -7.88
CA CYS A 137 1.52 -0.90 -9.30
C CYS A 137 2.80 -0.11 -9.58
N VAL A 138 3.76 -0.76 -10.21
CA VAL A 138 4.99 -0.16 -10.73
C VAL A 138 4.97 -0.34 -12.24
N ALA A 139 4.86 0.76 -12.97
CA ALA A 139 4.76 0.78 -14.43
C ALA A 139 5.38 2.06 -15.00
N ASN A 140 5.53 2.12 -16.32
CA ASN A 140 5.90 3.34 -17.04
C ASN A 140 4.75 4.35 -17.15
N ASP A 141 3.51 3.87 -17.06
CA ASP A 141 2.31 4.68 -17.24
C ASP A 141 1.72 5.11 -15.89
N ASN A 142 1.18 6.33 -15.86
CA ASN A 142 0.57 6.95 -14.69
C ASN A 142 -0.94 6.71 -14.59
N THR A 143 -1.52 5.85 -15.44
CA THR A 143 -2.96 5.52 -15.43
C THR A 143 -3.39 4.56 -14.31
N ALA A 144 -2.44 3.99 -13.57
CA ALA A 144 -2.73 3.06 -12.47
C ALA A 144 -3.68 3.67 -11.43
N GLU A 145 -3.47 4.94 -11.04
CA GLU A 145 -4.36 5.59 -10.06
C GLU A 145 -5.80 5.73 -10.57
N ASP A 146 -5.99 6.05 -11.86
CA ASP A 146 -7.31 6.17 -12.48
C ASP A 146 -8.04 4.83 -12.50
N ILE A 147 -7.35 3.75 -12.90
CA ILE A 147 -7.90 2.40 -12.90
C ILE A 147 -8.29 2.01 -11.48
N ILE A 148 -7.40 2.21 -10.50
CA ILE A 148 -7.69 1.88 -9.09
C ILE A 148 -8.89 2.71 -8.58
N GLY A 149 -9.00 3.98 -8.96
CA GLY A 149 -10.13 4.85 -8.63
C GLY A 149 -11.48 4.22 -8.97
N THR A 150 -11.60 3.58 -10.13
CA THR A 150 -12.86 2.92 -10.56
C THR A 150 -13.33 1.76 -9.68
N TYR A 151 -12.43 1.20 -8.86
CA TYR A 151 -12.72 0.15 -7.88
C TYR A 151 -12.85 0.68 -6.45
N THR A 152 -12.46 1.94 -6.20
CA THR A 152 -12.30 2.47 -4.83
C THR A 152 -13.23 3.64 -4.48
N ASP A 153 -13.93 4.22 -5.46
CA ASP A 153 -14.74 5.43 -5.30
C ASP A 153 -16.21 5.18 -4.86
#